data_AF-A0A5E4PS32-F1
#
_entry.id   AF-A0A5E4PS32-F1
#
_cell.length_a   1.000
_cell.length_b   1.000
_cell.length_c   1.000
_cell.angle_alpha   90.00
_cell.angle_beta   90.00
_cell.angle_gamma   90.00
#
_symmetry.space_group_name_H-M   'P 1'
#
loop_
_entity.id
_entity.type
_entity.pdbx_description
1 polymer ?
#
loop_
_entity_poly.entity_id
_entity_poly.type
_entity_poly.pdbx_seq_one_letter_code
_entity_poly.pdbx_strand_id
1 'polypeptide(L)'
;MYFVVLVITFIADGGGAQLNEDSCDPSELKICVQTTPKTPVGLPRTQEELDAHCLAYQTGMSCMDTWIRRCLPTDGQKLVQQQIGGARALMRFLCSNETG
;
A
#
# COMPACT_ATOMS: atom_id res chain seq x y z
N MET A 1 -22.19 -28.40 36.99
CA MET A 1 -23.22 -28.11 35.97
C MET A 1 -23.52 -26.62 36.02
N TYR A 2 -23.37 -25.95 34.87
CA TYR A 2 -23.74 -24.56 34.55
C TYR A 2 -22.99 -23.45 35.28
N PHE A 3 -21.84 -23.03 34.73
CA PHE A 3 -21.68 -21.95 33.75
C PHE A 3 -21.63 -20.57 34.41
N VAL A 4 -20.39 -20.14 34.63
CA VAL A 4 -19.96 -18.79 34.99
C VAL A 4 -20.63 -17.80 34.03
N VAL A 5 -21.51 -16.97 34.58
CA VAL A 5 -22.22 -15.93 33.85
C VAL A 5 -21.21 -14.86 33.44
N LEU A 6 -20.97 -14.79 32.13
CA LEU A 6 -20.25 -13.74 31.41
C LEU A 6 -20.85 -12.38 31.76
N VAL A 7 -20.17 -11.63 32.63
CA VAL A 7 -20.40 -10.19 32.82
C VAL A 7 -19.80 -9.48 31.63
N ILE A 8 -20.61 -9.32 30.59
CA ILE A 8 -20.32 -8.45 29.45
C ILE A 8 -20.61 -7.02 29.90
N THR A 9 -19.58 -6.33 30.40
CA THR A 9 -19.57 -4.87 30.45
C THR A 9 -18.59 -4.37 29.39
N PHE A 10 -19.03 -4.38 28.12
CA PHE A 10 -18.42 -3.53 27.10
C PHE A 10 -18.87 -2.10 27.40
N ILE A 11 -18.03 -1.36 28.11
CA ILE A 11 -18.15 0.08 28.27
C ILE A 11 -17.75 0.69 26.92
N ALA A 12 -18.76 1.01 26.13
CA ALA A 12 -18.64 1.93 25.01
C ALA A 12 -18.77 3.35 25.57
N ASP A 13 -17.64 4.02 25.81
CA ASP A 13 -17.47 5.47 25.61
C ASP A 13 -16.01 5.84 25.87
N GLY A 14 -15.41 6.57 24.93
CA GLY A 14 -13.99 6.89 24.97
C GLY A 14 -13.50 7.47 23.65
N GLY A 15 -14.06 8.62 23.27
CA GLY A 15 -13.50 9.47 22.23
C GLY A 15 -12.03 9.77 22.49
N GLY A 16 -11.22 9.58 21.47
CA GLY A 16 -9.80 9.87 21.49
C GLY A 16 -9.20 9.59 20.12
N ALA A 17 -9.27 10.58 19.23
CA ALA A 17 -8.47 10.60 18.02
C ALA A 17 -6.99 10.72 18.43
N GLN A 18 -6.37 9.60 18.77
CA GLN A 18 -4.92 9.49 18.79
C GLN A 18 -4.51 8.99 17.42
N LEU A 19 -3.94 9.89 16.63
CA LEU A 19 -3.17 9.54 15.44
C LEU A 19 -1.97 8.72 15.93
N ASN A 20 -2.12 7.40 15.91
CA ASN A 20 -1.06 6.48 16.28
C ASN A 20 -0.08 6.41 15.11
N GLU A 21 1.12 6.98 15.27
CA GLU A 21 2.16 7.05 14.23
C GLU A 21 2.71 5.65 13.83
N ASP A 22 2.34 4.60 14.59
CA ASP A 22 2.65 3.19 14.37
C ASP A 22 1.44 2.33 13.94
N SER A 23 0.37 2.95 13.44
CA SER A 23 -0.80 2.21 13.00
C SER A 23 -0.53 1.46 11.69
N CYS A 24 -0.71 0.13 11.74
CA CYS A 24 -0.73 -0.71 10.55
C CYS A 24 -2.11 -0.81 9.93
N ASP A 25 -2.90 0.26 10.06
CA ASP A 25 -4.25 0.34 9.52
C ASP A 25 -4.19 0.34 7.98
N PRO A 26 -4.89 -0.59 7.30
CA PRO A 26 -5.01 -0.57 5.85
C PRO A 26 -5.62 0.74 5.30
N SER A 27 -6.30 1.53 6.13
CA SER A 27 -6.85 2.83 5.78
C SER A 27 -5.77 3.86 5.44
N GLU A 28 -4.61 3.85 6.13
CA GLU A 28 -3.50 4.74 5.82
C GLU A 28 -2.89 4.43 4.44
N LEU A 29 -2.69 3.13 4.17
CA LEU A 29 -2.24 2.67 2.86
C LEU A 29 -3.23 3.08 1.77
N LYS A 30 -4.54 2.90 2.02
CA LYS A 30 -5.59 3.30 1.09
C LYS A 30 -5.56 4.79 0.78
N ILE A 31 -5.40 5.64 1.78
CA ILE A 31 -5.29 7.10 1.60
C ILE A 31 -4.07 7.43 0.73
N CYS A 32 -2.91 6.85 1.03
CA CYS A 32 -1.70 7.06 0.23
C CYS A 32 -1.92 6.64 -1.23
N VAL A 33 -2.46 5.44 -1.46
CA VAL A 33 -2.75 4.95 -2.82
C VAL A 33 -3.76 5.83 -3.55
N GLN A 34 -4.73 6.42 -2.84
CA GLN A 34 -5.70 7.34 -3.45
C GLN A 34 -5.08 8.65 -3.96
N THR A 35 -3.94 9.08 -3.41
CA THR A 35 -3.20 10.25 -3.89
C THR A 35 -2.40 9.98 -5.18
N THR A 36 -2.30 8.72 -5.59
CA THR A 36 -1.63 8.33 -6.83
C THR A 36 -2.30 8.99 -8.04
N PRO A 37 -1.55 9.60 -8.96
CA PRO A 37 -2.12 10.22 -10.15
C PRO A 37 -2.90 9.20 -10.97
N LYS A 38 -4.08 9.62 -11.45
CA LYS A 38 -4.93 8.77 -12.28
C LYS A 38 -4.39 8.73 -13.70
N THR A 39 -4.30 7.53 -14.24
CA THR A 39 -3.88 7.28 -15.63
C THR A 39 -5.06 6.73 -16.41
N PRO A 40 -5.13 6.97 -17.73
CA PRO A 40 -6.13 6.34 -18.57
C PRO A 40 -6.06 4.81 -18.48
N VAL A 41 -7.20 4.15 -18.66
CA VAL A 41 -7.28 2.69 -18.66
C VAL A 41 -6.85 2.17 -20.02
N GLY A 42 -5.83 1.30 -20.04
CA GLY A 42 -5.33 0.69 -21.26
C GLY A 42 -3.81 0.57 -21.26
N LEU A 43 -3.26 0.10 -22.38
CA LEU A 43 -1.81 0.15 -22.61
C LEU A 43 -1.45 1.54 -23.14
N PRO A 44 -0.41 2.18 -22.59
CA PRO A 44 0.11 3.44 -23.12
C PRO A 44 0.58 3.23 -24.56
N ARG A 45 0.24 4.18 -25.44
CA ARG A 45 0.60 4.20 -26.86
C ARG A 45 1.65 5.24 -27.19
N THR A 46 1.84 6.23 -26.32
CA THR A 46 2.85 7.27 -26.46
C THR A 46 3.82 7.27 -25.27
N GLN A 47 4.97 7.90 -25.44
CA GLN A 47 5.95 8.10 -24.36
C GLN A 47 5.33 8.89 -23.21
N GLU A 48 4.54 9.93 -23.50
CA GLU A 48 3.92 10.77 -22.47
C GLU A 48 2.89 9.99 -21.64
N GLU A 49 2.11 9.12 -22.30
CA GLU A 49 1.21 8.20 -21.59
C GLU A 49 2.02 7.25 -20.71
N LEU A 50 3.09 6.66 -21.25
CA LEU A 50 3.96 5.76 -20.49
C LEU A 50 4.56 6.45 -19.26
N ASP A 51 5.05 7.68 -19.40
CA ASP A 51 5.62 8.47 -18.31
C ASP A 51 4.58 8.76 -17.22
N ALA A 52 3.33 9.05 -17.59
CA ALA A 52 2.23 9.20 -16.63
C ALA A 52 1.94 7.89 -15.88
N HIS A 53 1.96 6.75 -16.58
CA HIS A 53 1.86 5.42 -15.97
C HIS A 53 3.03 5.11 -15.03
N CYS A 54 4.24 5.52 -15.39
CA CYS A 54 5.43 5.37 -14.56
C CYS A 54 5.36 6.19 -13.29
N LEU A 55 4.92 7.45 -13.37
CA LEU A 55 4.73 8.32 -12.21
C LEU A 55 3.69 7.74 -11.23
N ALA A 56 2.56 7.28 -11.77
CA ALA A 56 1.51 6.63 -10.97
C ALA A 56 2.03 5.35 -10.30
N TYR A 57 2.74 4.50 -11.05
CA TYR A 57 3.31 3.28 -10.52
C TYR A 57 4.32 3.56 -9.40
N GLN A 58 5.27 4.49 -9.61
CA GLN A 58 6.28 4.84 -8.60
C GLN A 58 5.65 5.39 -7.32
N THR A 59 4.62 6.24 -7.46
CA THR A 59 3.87 6.79 -6.31
C THR A 59 3.13 5.70 -5.55
N GLY A 60 2.39 4.83 -6.24
CA GLY A 60 1.71 3.71 -5.58
C GLY A 60 2.68 2.73 -4.92
N MET A 61 3.83 2.49 -5.54
CA MET A 61 4.87 1.63 -5.00
C MET A 61 5.55 2.19 -3.76
N SER A 62 5.75 3.51 -3.67
CA SER A 62 6.32 4.14 -2.48
C SER A 62 5.38 4.05 -1.27
N CYS A 63 4.07 4.19 -1.49
CA CYS A 63 3.04 3.93 -0.48
C CYS A 63 3.12 2.49 0.04
N MET A 64 3.15 1.52 -0.87
CA MET A 64 3.25 0.11 -0.52
C MET A 64 4.56 -0.21 0.21
N ASP A 65 5.71 0.27 -0.26
CA ASP A 65 7.01 0.00 0.36
C ASP A 65 7.11 0.58 1.77
N THR A 66 6.57 1.79 1.99
CA THR A 66 6.53 2.42 3.32
C THR A 66 5.69 1.59 4.28
N TRP A 67 4.50 1.19 3.85
CA TRP A 67 3.60 0.37 4.66
C TRP A 67 4.17 -1.02 4.93
N ILE A 68 4.73 -1.71 3.92
CA ILE A 68 5.34 -3.04 4.08
C ILE A 68 6.51 -3.01 5.08
N ARG A 69 7.39 -2.01 4.98
CA ARG A 69 8.54 -1.88 5.88
C ARG A 69 8.11 -1.62 7.32
N ARG A 70 7.04 -0.84 7.52
CA ARG A 70 6.50 -0.52 8.84
C ARG A 70 5.75 -1.69 9.45
N CYS A 71 4.97 -2.41 8.66
CA CYS A 71 3.90 -3.27 9.16
C CYS A 71 4.08 -4.76 8.97
N LEU A 72 4.96 -5.20 8.05
CA LEU A 72 5.17 -6.62 7.82
C LEU A 72 6.49 -7.09 8.45
N PRO A 73 6.49 -8.26 9.13
CA PRO A 73 7.73 -8.93 9.51
C PRO A 73 8.49 -9.39 8.26
N THR A 74 9.79 -9.67 8.40
CA THR A 74 10.71 -9.95 7.28
C THR A 74 10.19 -11.00 6.28
N ASP A 75 9.56 -12.08 6.77
CA ASP A 75 8.99 -13.12 5.91
C ASP A 75 7.80 -12.62 5.08
N GLY A 76 6.94 -11.80 5.70
CA GLY A 76 5.83 -11.15 5.02
C GLY A 76 6.31 -10.17 3.95
N GLN A 77 7.40 -9.42 4.24
CA GLN A 77 8.02 -8.55 3.25
C GLN A 77 8.50 -9.35 2.05
N LYS A 78 9.22 -10.46 2.28
CA LYS A 78 9.71 -11.33 1.20
C LYS A 78 8.58 -11.90 0.35
N LEU A 79 7.48 -12.33 0.98
CA LEU A 79 6.31 -12.84 0.28
C LEU A 79 5.71 -11.78 -0.65
N VAL A 80 5.48 -10.57 -0.14
CA VAL A 80 4.91 -9.48 -0.95
C VAL A 80 5.85 -9.09 -2.09
N GLN A 81 7.16 -8.99 -1.81
CA GLN A 81 8.17 -8.70 -2.83
C GLN A 81 8.21 -9.74 -3.95
N GLN A 82 8.00 -11.03 -3.62
CA GLN A 82 7.90 -12.10 -4.62
C GLN A 82 6.66 -11.95 -5.50
N GLN A 83 5.50 -11.61 -4.91
CA GLN A 83 4.24 -11.46 -5.65
C GLN A 83 4.27 -10.28 -6.64
N ILE A 84 4.89 -9.17 -6.25
CA ILE A 84 4.98 -7.97 -7.09
C ILE A 84 6.29 -7.88 -7.89
N GLY A 85 7.19 -8.86 -7.74
CA GLY A 85 8.52 -8.83 -8.32
C GLY A 85 8.50 -8.78 -9.85
N GLY A 86 7.60 -9.55 -10.48
CA GLY A 86 7.41 -9.50 -11.94
C GLY A 86 6.94 -8.13 -12.44
N ALA A 87 5.96 -7.54 -11.74
CA ALA A 87 5.47 -6.20 -12.07
C ALA A 87 6.56 -5.13 -11.85
N ARG A 88 7.34 -5.22 -10.76
CA ARG A 88 8.49 -4.32 -10.52
C ARG A 88 9.54 -4.42 -11.62
N ALA A 89 9.88 -5.63 -12.04
CA ALA A 89 10.87 -5.84 -13.09
C ALA A 89 10.40 -5.26 -14.43
N LEU A 90 9.14 -5.53 -14.81
CA LEU A 90 8.54 -5.00 -16.03
C LEU A 90 8.47 -3.47 -15.98
N MET A 91 7.92 -2.89 -14.92
CA MET A 91 7.81 -1.44 -14.81
C MET A 91 9.17 -0.78 -14.70
N ARG A 92 10.18 -1.41 -14.10
CA ARG A 92 11.55 -0.89 -14.11
C ARG A 92 12.10 -0.82 -15.52
N PHE A 93 11.86 -1.84 -16.36
CA PHE A 93 12.28 -1.84 -17.76
C PHE A 93 11.54 -0.79 -18.59
N LEU A 94 10.23 -0.65 -18.38
CA LEU A 94 9.41 0.32 -19.11
C LEU A 94 9.65 1.77 -18.68
N CYS A 95 9.91 1.98 -17.39
CA CYS A 95 10.06 3.31 -16.79
C CYS A 95 11.51 3.74 -16.60
N SER A 96 12.48 2.87 -16.87
CA SER A 96 13.87 3.29 -16.99
C SER A 96 14.00 4.09 -18.28
N ASN A 97 13.84 5.40 -18.16
CA ASN A 97 14.52 6.32 -19.05
C ASN A 97 16.01 5.98 -18.96
N GLU A 98 16.59 5.36 -19.99
CA GLU A 98 18.02 5.57 -20.25
C GLU A 98 18.20 7.03 -20.66
N THR A 99 18.10 7.95 -19.70
CA THR A 99 18.86 9.19 -19.75
C THR A 99 20.29 8.83 -19.37
N GLY A 100 21.01 8.29 -20.36
CA GLY A 100 22.45 8.51 -20.51
C GLY A 100 22.66 9.74 -21.36
#